data_AF-A0A0A7CNU2-F1
#
_entry.id   AF-A0A0A7CNU2-F1
#
_cell.length_a   1.000
_cell.length_b   1.000
_cell.length_c   1.000
_cell.angle_alpha   90.00
_cell.angle_beta   90.00
_cell.angle_gamma   90.00
#
_symmetry.space_group_name_H-M   'P 1'
#
loop_
_entity.id
_entity.type
_entity.pdbx_description
1 polymer ?
#
loop_
_entity_poly.entity_id
_entity_poly.type
_entity_poly.pdbx_seq_one_letter_code
_entity_poly.pdbx_strand_id
1 'polypeptide(L)'
;MIGLAVTLLLVAGALTASHGNAVPPCQLAMLYEPLATTLRSEYLAPCLRACGVDYGDYAAGLFPSHAQFQRFEAMPACQAFYKQLQTNFLTAPECSIPSAAGPLSTHNLTDVPIETLLTTTYPIAHQNFTRSNATPPADIATTPPIVSLLALAAY
;
A
#
# COMPACT_ATOMS: atom_id res chain seq x y z
N MET A 1 43.78 -51.17 -32.00
CA MET A 1 44.33 -49.99 -31.30
C MET A 1 43.44 -48.81 -31.70
N ILE A 2 42.27 -48.57 -31.10
CA ILE A 2 42.00 -47.90 -29.80
C ILE A 2 42.95 -46.71 -29.59
N GLY A 3 42.52 -45.45 -29.50
CA GLY A 3 41.17 -44.95 -29.28
C GLY A 3 41.02 -43.46 -29.58
N LEU A 4 39.77 -43.08 -29.85
CA LEU A 4 39.30 -41.73 -30.08
C LEU A 4 38.80 -41.17 -28.73
N ALA A 5 39.49 -40.17 -28.19
CA ALA A 5 39.05 -39.46 -27.00
C ALA A 5 38.11 -38.32 -27.41
N VAL A 6 36.81 -38.50 -27.17
CA VAL A 6 35.79 -37.46 -27.30
C VAL A 6 35.67 -36.78 -25.94
N THR A 7 36.25 -35.58 -25.81
CA THR A 7 36.15 -34.76 -24.60
C THR A 7 34.80 -34.05 -24.61
N LEU A 8 33.85 -34.59 -23.86
CA LEU A 8 32.54 -33.98 -23.60
C LEU A 8 32.72 -32.81 -22.63
N LEU A 9 32.68 -31.56 -23.11
CA LEU A 9 32.58 -30.37 -22.26
C LEU A 9 31.14 -30.29 -21.70
N LEU A 10 30.93 -30.82 -20.50
CA LEU A 10 29.74 -30.53 -19.70
C LEU A 10 29.85 -29.10 -19.14
N VAL A 11 29.18 -28.15 -19.78
CA VAL A 11 28.93 -26.82 -19.20
C VAL A 11 27.91 -27.00 -18.08
N ALA A 12 28.40 -27.22 -16.87
CA ALA A 12 27.57 -27.11 -15.67
C ALA A 12 27.20 -25.64 -15.46
N GLY A 13 26.07 -25.23 -16.03
CA GLY A 13 25.45 -23.95 -15.69
C GLY A 13 25.01 -23.98 -14.24
N ALA A 14 25.82 -23.41 -13.36
CA ALA A 14 25.40 -23.11 -11.99
C ALA A 14 24.29 -22.06 -12.07
N LEU A 15 23.04 -22.50 -11.91
CA LEU A 15 21.93 -21.62 -11.55
C LEU A 15 22.24 -21.07 -10.16
N THR A 16 22.93 -19.93 -10.07
CA THR A 16 22.95 -19.15 -8.83
C THR A 16 21.54 -18.61 -8.62
N ALA A 17 20.73 -19.35 -7.88
CA ALA A 17 19.54 -18.82 -7.25
C ALA A 17 20.00 -17.68 -6.34
N SER A 18 19.90 -16.45 -6.84
CA SER A 18 20.00 -15.25 -6.05
C SER A 18 18.91 -15.34 -4.99
N HIS A 19 19.30 -15.77 -3.79
CA HIS A 19 18.53 -15.56 -2.58
C HIS A 19 18.57 -14.06 -2.29
N GLY A 20 17.87 -13.28 -3.12
CA GLY A 20 17.45 -11.95 -2.72
C GLY A 20 16.61 -12.18 -1.48
N ASN A 21 17.09 -11.73 -0.31
CA ASN A 21 16.33 -11.81 0.92
C ASN A 21 14.99 -11.13 0.67
N ALA A 22 13.94 -11.92 0.50
CA ALA A 22 12.60 -11.39 0.32
C ALA A 22 12.23 -10.63 1.59
N VAL A 23 11.85 -9.37 1.43
CA VAL A 23 11.44 -8.53 2.56
C VAL A 23 10.23 -9.18 3.24
N PRO A 24 10.32 -9.56 4.53
CA PRO A 24 9.24 -10.30 5.19
C PRO A 24 7.98 -9.43 5.33
N PRO A 25 6.77 -10.03 5.39
CA PRO A 25 5.54 -9.27 5.57
C PRO A 25 5.51 -8.56 6.92
N CYS A 26 4.97 -7.36 6.97
CA CYS A 26 4.83 -6.60 8.20
C CYS A 26 3.87 -7.27 9.17
N GLN A 27 4.29 -7.41 10.44
CA GLN A 27 3.35 -7.68 11.52
C GLN A 27 2.58 -6.40 11.83
N LEU A 28 1.26 -6.52 12.04
CA LEU A 28 0.39 -5.35 12.30
C LEU A 28 0.92 -4.50 13.47
N ALA A 29 1.44 -5.15 14.51
CA ALA A 29 2.02 -4.49 15.68
C ALA A 29 3.19 -3.53 15.34
N MET A 30 3.96 -3.82 14.29
CA MET A 30 5.10 -3.00 13.87
C MET A 30 4.66 -1.70 13.19
N LEU A 31 3.43 -1.64 12.69
CA LEU A 31 2.90 -0.49 11.97
C LEU A 31 2.22 0.51 12.91
N TYR A 32 1.85 0.12 14.12
CA TYR A 32 1.12 0.99 15.05
C TYR A 32 1.90 2.24 15.45
N GLU A 33 3.17 2.11 15.83
CA GLU A 33 3.95 3.26 16.31
C GLU A 33 4.21 4.30 15.20
N PRO A 34 4.67 3.91 13.98
CA PRO A 34 4.79 4.83 12.85
C PRO A 34 3.48 5.53 12.49
N LEU A 35 2.37 4.79 12.47
CA LEU A 35 1.05 5.33 12.13
C LEU A 35 0.50 6.25 13.22
N ALA A 36 0.61 5.87 14.49
CA ALA A 36 0.20 6.69 15.62
C ALA A 36 0.99 8.01 15.69
N THR A 37 2.29 7.97 15.42
CA THR A 37 3.13 9.17 15.30
C THR A 37 2.65 10.06 14.15
N THR A 38 2.29 9.46 13.02
CA THR A 38 1.77 10.19 11.87
C THR A 38 0.42 10.87 12.16
N LEU A 39 -0.48 10.21 12.89
CA LEU A 39 -1.76 10.80 13.28
C LEU A 39 -1.63 12.03 14.20
N ARG A 40 -0.48 12.18 14.86
CA ARG A 40 -0.12 13.35 15.69
C ARG A 40 0.71 14.39 14.95
N SER A 41 0.95 14.20 13.65
CA SER A 41 1.69 15.13 12.81
C SER A 41 1.05 16.52 12.82
N GLU A 42 1.89 17.56 12.96
CA GLU A 42 1.47 18.94 12.79
C GLU A 42 1.01 19.25 11.34
N TYR A 43 1.39 18.41 10.36
CA TYR A 43 1.01 18.57 8.96
C TYR A 43 -0.32 17.92 8.60
N LEU A 44 -0.85 17.00 9.44
CA LEU A 44 -2.09 16.29 9.15
C LEU A 44 -3.30 17.25 9.05
N ALA A 45 -3.56 18.02 10.10
CA ALA A 45 -4.72 18.92 10.12
C ALA A 45 -4.67 20.00 9.01
N PRO A 46 -3.53 20.65 8.74
CA PRO A 46 -3.38 21.53 7.57
C PRO A 46 -3.63 20.83 6.24
N CYS A 47 -3.15 19.60 6.06
CA CYS A 47 -3.38 18.82 4.85
C CYS A 47 -4.87 18.52 4.63
N LEU A 48 -5.56 17.98 5.65
CA LEU A 48 -6.98 17.66 5.57
C LEU A 48 -7.81 18.90 5.25
N ARG A 49 -7.53 20.03 5.93
CA ARG A 49 -8.21 21.31 5.68
C ARG A 49 -8.00 21.79 4.24
N ALA A 50 -6.78 21.70 3.71
CA ALA A 50 -6.47 22.12 2.34
C ALA A 50 -7.22 21.28 1.28
N CYS A 51 -7.49 20.01 1.60
CA CYS A 51 -8.22 19.10 0.71
C CYS A 51 -9.75 19.17 0.90
N GLY A 52 -10.23 19.93 1.90
CA GLY A 52 -11.66 19.98 2.24
C GLY A 52 -12.15 18.69 2.90
N VAL A 53 -11.28 18.01 3.65
CA VAL A 53 -11.61 16.85 4.48
C VAL A 53 -11.81 17.34 5.92
N ASP A 54 -12.94 17.01 6.51
CA ASP A 54 -13.18 17.28 7.92
C ASP A 54 -12.34 16.34 8.80
N TYR A 55 -11.74 16.89 9.86
CA TYR A 55 -10.88 16.11 10.75
C TYR A 55 -11.69 15.09 11.57
N GLY A 56 -12.90 15.45 11.99
CA GLY A 56 -13.80 14.56 12.72
C GLY A 56 -14.22 13.39 11.86
N ASP A 57 -14.59 13.65 10.60
CA ASP A 57 -14.91 12.59 9.63
C ASP A 57 -13.70 11.68 9.39
N TYR A 58 -12.52 12.26 9.17
CA TYR A 58 -11.27 11.50 9.00
C TYR A 58 -10.99 10.62 10.24
N ALA A 59 -11.12 11.17 11.45
CA ALA A 59 -10.90 10.44 12.69
C ALA A 59 -11.95 9.33 12.91
N ALA A 60 -13.18 9.54 12.46
CA ALA A 60 -14.26 8.57 12.51
C ALA A 60 -14.08 7.41 11.50
N GLY A 61 -13.05 7.44 10.65
CA GLY A 61 -12.78 6.40 9.67
C GLY A 61 -13.49 6.61 8.33
N LEU A 62 -14.02 7.82 8.08
CA LEU A 62 -14.54 8.19 6.76
C LEU A 62 -13.39 8.51 5.83
N PHE A 63 -13.21 7.65 4.83
CA PHE A 63 -12.18 7.83 3.83
C PHE A 63 -12.49 9.05 2.94
N PRO A 64 -11.49 9.88 2.62
CA PRO A 64 -11.67 10.96 1.67
C PRO A 64 -12.18 10.44 0.31
N SER A 65 -13.07 11.20 -0.31
CA SER A 65 -13.54 10.93 -1.69
C SER A 65 -12.40 11.06 -2.71
N HIS A 66 -12.57 10.47 -3.90
CA HIS A 66 -11.58 10.57 -4.97
C HIS A 66 -11.25 12.04 -5.34
N ALA A 67 -12.26 12.92 -5.40
CA ALA A 67 -12.06 14.34 -5.68
C ALA A 67 -11.28 15.08 -4.57
N GLN A 68 -11.45 14.67 -3.31
CA GLN A 68 -10.62 15.16 -2.21
C GLN A 68 -9.20 14.61 -2.36
N PHE A 69 -9.03 13.33 -2.67
CA PHE A 69 -7.73 12.67 -2.90
C PHE A 69 -6.90 13.34 -4.00
N GLN A 70 -7.51 13.68 -5.14
CA GLN A 70 -6.82 14.37 -6.23
C GLN A 70 -6.19 15.70 -5.77
N ARG A 71 -6.71 16.32 -4.70
CA ARG A 71 -6.12 17.53 -4.12
C ARG A 71 -4.91 17.23 -3.24
N PHE A 72 -4.81 16.06 -2.62
CA PHE A 72 -3.70 15.73 -1.72
C PHE A 72 -2.34 15.81 -2.41
N GLU A 73 -2.25 15.40 -3.68
CA GLU A 73 -0.99 15.44 -4.43
C GLU A 73 -0.55 16.88 -4.76
N ALA A 74 -1.52 17.79 -4.93
CA ALA A 74 -1.28 19.18 -5.29
C ALA A 74 -0.98 20.10 -4.09
N MET A 75 -1.30 19.68 -2.85
CA MET A 75 -1.21 20.54 -1.67
C MET A 75 0.14 20.36 -0.94
N PRO A 76 0.95 21.43 -0.77
CA PRO A 76 2.25 21.34 -0.09
C PRO A 76 2.18 20.78 1.34
N ALA A 77 1.13 21.13 2.09
CA ALA A 77 0.91 20.61 3.43
C ALA A 77 0.71 19.08 3.44
N CYS A 78 0.05 18.55 2.42
CA CYS A 78 -0.11 17.11 2.27
C CYS A 78 1.20 16.44 1.89
N GLN A 79 1.97 17.01 0.97
CA GLN A 79 3.31 16.50 0.64
C GLN A 79 4.22 16.45 1.90
N ALA A 80 4.17 17.46 2.77
CA ALA A 80 4.90 17.45 4.04
C ALA A 80 4.43 16.35 4.99
N PHE A 81 3.11 16.17 5.11
CA PHE A 81 2.52 15.06 5.86
C PHE A 81 2.98 13.69 5.34
N TYR A 82 3.00 13.48 4.02
CA TYR A 82 3.44 12.22 3.42
C TYR A 82 4.93 11.95 3.62
N LYS A 83 5.76 12.97 3.47
CA LYS A 83 7.18 12.85 3.77
C LYS A 83 7.40 12.44 5.23
N GLN A 84 6.60 12.97 6.16
CA GLN A 84 6.66 12.56 7.55
C GLN A 84 6.19 11.12 7.75
N LEU A 85 5.10 10.69 7.11
CA LEU A 85 4.64 9.29 7.14
C LEU A 85 5.73 8.33 6.64
N GLN A 86 6.34 8.63 5.48
CA GLN A 86 7.46 7.85 4.93
C GLN A 86 8.63 7.79 5.93
N THR A 87 9.00 8.93 6.53
CA THR A 87 10.07 9.01 7.53
C THR A 87 9.75 8.19 8.78
N ASN A 88 8.49 8.21 9.23
CA ASN A 88 8.06 7.45 10.40
C ASN A 88 8.15 5.94 10.15
N PHE A 89 7.86 5.47 8.93
CA PHE A 89 8.04 4.04 8.60
C PHE A 89 9.50 3.57 8.66
N LEU A 90 10.47 4.46 8.45
CA LEU A 90 11.90 4.13 8.61
C LEU A 90 12.29 3.84 10.06
N THR A 91 11.45 4.18 11.04
CA THR A 91 11.68 3.87 12.46
C THR A 91 11.36 2.41 12.82
N ALA A 92 10.58 1.73 11.97
CA ALA A 92 10.25 0.32 12.12
C ALA A 92 11.25 -0.57 11.34
N PRO A 93 11.43 -1.84 11.72
CA PRO A 93 12.16 -2.81 10.90
C PRO A 93 11.62 -2.86 9.47
N GLU A 94 12.50 -3.10 8.50
CA GLU A 94 12.08 -3.26 7.11
C GLU A 94 11.13 -4.45 6.98
N CYS A 95 9.97 -4.20 6.38
CA CYS A 95 8.98 -5.22 6.10
C CYS A 95 8.11 -4.79 4.91
N SER A 96 7.33 -5.73 4.36
CA SER A 96 6.45 -5.51 3.22
C SER A 96 4.98 -5.41 3.65
N ILE A 97 4.31 -4.36 3.21
CA ILE A 97 2.86 -4.17 3.40
C ILE A 97 2.16 -4.64 2.11
N PRO A 98 1.22 -5.59 2.18
CA PRO A 98 0.46 -6.01 1.01
C PRO A 98 -0.41 -4.86 0.50
N SER A 99 -0.36 -4.57 -0.81
CA SER A 99 -1.22 -3.60 -1.48
C SER A 99 -1.77 -4.14 -2.80
N ALA A 100 -2.80 -3.48 -3.34
CA ALA A 100 -3.38 -3.83 -4.65
C ALA A 100 -2.39 -3.66 -5.82
N ALA A 101 -1.40 -2.77 -5.67
CA ALA A 101 -0.38 -2.51 -6.67
C ALA A 101 0.87 -3.41 -6.51
N GLY A 102 0.88 -4.30 -5.52
CA GLY A 102 2.04 -5.11 -5.12
C GLY A 102 2.53 -4.79 -3.71
N PRO A 103 3.44 -5.61 -3.15
CA PRO A 103 3.99 -5.38 -1.81
C PRO A 103 4.81 -4.08 -1.76
N LEU A 104 4.53 -3.24 -0.75
CA LEU A 104 5.26 -1.99 -0.50
C LEU A 104 6.31 -2.23 0.60
N SER A 105 7.59 -1.94 0.35
CA SER A 105 8.60 -1.97 1.42
C SER A 105 8.47 -0.73 2.28
N THR A 106 8.42 -0.88 3.61
CA THR A 106 8.40 0.25 4.56
C THR A 106 9.64 1.14 4.47
N HIS A 107 10.74 0.63 3.90
CA HIS A 107 11.99 1.39 3.70
C HIS A 107 12.13 1.96 2.28
N ASN A 108 11.22 1.60 1.36
CA ASN A 108 11.22 2.11 -0.02
C ASN A 108 9.84 2.65 -0.42
N LEU A 109 9.46 3.76 0.20
CA LEU A 109 8.15 4.42 -0.01
C LEU A 109 8.23 5.71 -0.83
N THR A 110 9.42 6.18 -1.20
CA THR A 110 9.64 7.50 -1.82
C THR A 110 8.86 7.67 -3.14
N ASP A 111 8.80 6.61 -3.95
CA ASP A 111 8.14 6.61 -5.26
C ASP A 111 6.70 6.05 -5.21
N VAL A 112 6.20 5.72 -4.01
CA VAL A 112 4.85 5.19 -3.86
C VAL A 112 3.84 6.34 -3.97
N PRO A 113 2.85 6.26 -4.88
CA PRO A 113 1.81 7.27 -4.99
C PRO A 113 1.10 7.48 -3.66
N ILE A 114 0.76 8.72 -3.39
CA ILE A 114 0.08 9.15 -2.16
C ILE A 114 -1.20 8.35 -1.93
N GLU A 115 -2.01 8.18 -2.97
CA GLU A 115 -3.26 7.43 -2.91
C GLU A 115 -3.02 5.96 -2.54
N THR A 116 -2.00 5.33 -3.14
CA THR A 116 -1.63 3.94 -2.83
C THR A 116 -1.20 3.80 -1.36
N LEU A 117 -0.38 4.71 -0.86
CA LEU A 117 0.09 4.65 0.52
C LEU A 117 -1.06 4.87 1.52
N LEU A 118 -1.94 5.85 1.29
CA LEU A 118 -3.09 6.07 2.16
C LEU A 118 -4.12 4.95 2.09
N THR A 119 -4.52 4.50 0.91
CA THR A 119 -5.49 3.40 0.79
C THR A 119 -5.01 2.13 1.47
N THR A 120 -3.69 1.91 1.51
CA THR A 120 -3.07 0.77 2.19
C THR A 120 -2.99 0.96 3.72
N THR A 121 -2.61 2.15 4.18
CA THR A 121 -2.33 2.41 5.61
C THR A 121 -3.54 2.88 6.41
N TYR A 122 -4.53 3.49 5.76
CA TYR A 122 -5.70 4.04 6.42
C TYR A 122 -6.53 2.98 7.16
N PRO A 123 -6.84 1.79 6.59
CA PRO A 123 -7.58 0.76 7.33
C PRO A 123 -6.83 0.23 8.56
N ILE A 124 -5.49 0.35 8.57
CA ILE A 124 -4.63 -0.05 9.68
C ILE A 124 -4.75 0.98 10.82
N ALA A 125 -4.78 2.27 10.47
CA ALA A 125 -4.91 3.36 11.42
C ALA A 125 -6.37 3.57 11.91
N HIS A 126 -7.36 3.17 11.10
CA HIS A 126 -8.78 3.36 11.37
C HIS A 126 -9.53 2.02 11.33
N GLN A 127 -9.62 1.34 12.48
CA GLN A 127 -10.26 0.02 12.57
C GLN A 127 -11.76 0.02 12.22
N ASN A 128 -12.42 1.18 12.31
CA ASN A 128 -13.84 1.37 11.92
C ASN A 128 -13.99 1.95 10.50
N PHE A 129 -12.98 1.77 9.64
CA PHE A 129 -13.00 2.30 8.28
C PHE A 129 -14.26 1.87 7.51
N THR A 130 -14.99 2.88 7.03
CA THR A 130 -16.02 2.70 6.02
C THR A 130 -15.59 3.45 4.78
N ARG A 131 -15.40 2.72 3.68
CA ARG A 131 -15.25 3.35 2.37
C ARG A 131 -16.62 3.93 1.99
N SER A 132 -16.82 5.22 2.25
CA SER A 132 -17.94 5.98 1.70
C SER A 132 -17.97 5.73 0.20
N ASN A 133 -19.12 5.39 -0.38
CA ASN A 133 -19.35 5.14 -1.82
C ASN A 133 -18.92 6.32 -2.70
N ALA A 134 -17.62 6.58 -2.82
CA ALA A 134 -17.06 7.42 -3.84
C ALA A 134 -17.19 6.60 -5.13
N THR A 135 -18.04 7.08 -6.03
CA THR A 135 -18.11 6.61 -7.42
C THR A 135 -16.68 6.39 -7.91
N PRO A 136 -16.29 5.16 -8.31
CA PRO A 136 -14.98 4.96 -8.91
C PRO A 136 -14.83 5.93 -10.08
N PRO A 137 -13.61 6.41 -10.39
CA PRO A 137 -13.40 7.20 -11.59
C PRO A 137 -14.06 6.47 -12.76
N ALA A 138 -14.84 7.20 -13.54
CA ALA A 138 -15.64 6.68 -14.64
C ALA A 138 -14.75 6.25 -15.83
N ASP A 139 -13.72 5.43 -15.58
CA ASP A 139 -12.80 4.88 -16.56
C ASP A 139 -12.17 3.61 -15.96
N ILE A 140 -13.00 2.59 -15.77
CA ILE A 140 -12.77 1.16 -16.05
C ILE A 140 -14.14 0.52 -15.85
N ALA A 141 -15.03 0.73 -16.83
CA ALA A 141 -16.18 -0.14 -17.02
C ALA A 141 -15.67 -1.44 -17.66
N THR A 142 -15.02 -2.31 -16.88
CA THR A 142 -14.96 -3.73 -17.20
C THR A 142 -15.98 -4.45 -16.32
N THR A 143 -17.09 -4.76 -16.98
CA THR A 143 -18.19 -5.61 -16.56
C THR A 143 -17.70 -6.81 -15.74
N PRO A 144 -18.11 -7.00 -14.48
CA PRO A 144 -18.00 -8.31 -13.85
C PRO A 144 -19.13 -9.23 -14.37
N PRO A 145 -18.88 -10.51 -14.69
CA PRO A 145 -19.97 -11.46 -14.77
C PRO A 145 -20.58 -11.62 -13.37
N ILE A 146 -21.87 -11.30 -13.30
CA ILE A 146 -22.75 -11.51 -12.16
C ILE A 146 -22.72 -13.00 -11.80
N VAL A 147 -22.07 -13.35 -10.70
CA VAL A 147 -22.42 -14.57 -9.96
C VAL A 147 -23.19 -14.13 -8.74
N SER A 148 -24.52 -14.08 -8.90
CA SER A 148 -25.46 -13.95 -7.80
C SER A 148 -25.36 -15.20 -6.91
N LEU A 149 -24.73 -15.05 -5.75
CA LEU A 149 -24.86 -16.00 -4.62
C LEU A 149 -25.96 -15.48 -3.68
N LEU A 150 -27.19 -15.52 -4.17
CA LEU A 150 -28.42 -15.31 -3.42
C LEU A 150 -29.39 -16.43 -3.80
N ALA A 151 -29.09 -17.63 -3.34
CA ALA A 151 -30.06 -18.72 -3.24
C ALA A 151 -29.50 -19.77 -2.27
N LEU A 152 -29.94 -19.71 -1.02
CA LEU A 152 -30.17 -20.89 -0.17
C LEU A 152 -30.93 -20.42 1.07
N ALA A 153 -32.22 -20.16 0.85
CA ALA A 153 -33.24 -20.40 1.85
C ALA A 153 -33.85 -21.78 1.56
N ALA A 154 -34.15 -22.50 2.65
CA ALA A 154 -35.00 -23.69 2.74
C ALA A 154 -34.46 -25.01 2.16
N TYR A 155 -33.94 -25.86 3.04
CA TYR A 155 -34.52 -27.18 3.38
C TYR A 155 -34.22 -27.51 4.84
#